data_AF-A0A9X8CYJ2-F1
#
_entry.id   AF-A0A9X8CYJ2-F1
#
_cell.length_a   1.000
_cell.length_b   1.000
_cell.length_c   1.000
_cell.angle_alpha   90.00
_cell.angle_beta   90.00
_cell.angle_gamma   90.00
#
_symmetry.space_group_name_H-M   'P 1'
#
loop_
_entity.id
_entity.type
_entity.pdbx_description
1 polymer ?
#
loop_
_entity_poly.entity_id
_entity_poly.type
_entity_poly.pdbx_seq_one_letter_code
_entity_poly.pdbx_strand_id
1 'polypeptide(L)' 'METPVSYEDIRKRFHVPARKGARVLVHGQPGTVTTVRGLTLRVRLDGMTWSRPYLPDELHWLPDQAPEPAGEGASDR' A
#
# COMPACT_ATOMS: atom_id res chain seq x y z
N MET A 1 -15.11 20.46 -13.28
CA MET A 1 -15.14 19.04 -13.69
C MET A 1 -13.98 18.36 -13.00
N GLU A 2 -14.29 17.31 -12.26
CA GLU A 2 -13.44 16.64 -11.26
C GLU A 2 -12.08 16.25 -11.83
N THR A 3 -11.00 16.70 -11.19
CA THR A 3 -9.66 16.21 -11.49
C THR A 3 -9.61 14.70 -11.27
N PRO A 4 -9.02 13.92 -12.19
CA PRO A 4 -8.81 12.50 -11.96
C PRO A 4 -7.90 12.36 -10.73
N VAL A 5 -8.47 11.97 -9.60
CA VAL A 5 -7.72 11.79 -8.35
C VAL A 5 -6.65 10.74 -8.60
N SER A 6 -5.42 11.21 -8.71
CA SER A 6 -4.25 10.38 -8.97
C SER A 6 -3.61 10.00 -7.64
N TYR A 7 -2.69 9.03 -7.65
CA TYR A 7 -1.93 8.69 -6.45
C TYR A 7 -1.26 9.92 -5.83
N GLU A 8 -0.77 10.87 -6.64
CA GLU A 8 -0.19 12.12 -6.17
C GLU A 8 -1.16 12.99 -5.36
N ASP A 9 -2.42 13.12 -5.78
CA ASP A 9 -3.44 13.84 -5.03
C ASP A 9 -3.70 13.19 -3.67
N ILE A 10 -3.77 11.86 -3.64
CA ILE A 10 -3.92 11.11 -2.38
C ILE A 10 -2.70 11.32 -1.48
N ARG A 11 -1.49 11.25 -2.03
CA ARG A 11 -0.24 11.49 -1.27
C ARG A 11 -0.22 12.90 -0.70
N LYS A 12 -0.60 13.93 -1.47
CA LYS A 12 -0.64 15.33 -1.01
C LYS A 12 -1.73 15.59 0.02
N ARG A 13 -2.89 14.93 -0.11
CA ARG A 13 -4.05 15.18 0.75
C ARG A 13 -4.02 14.41 2.06
N PHE A 14 -3.58 13.16 2.02
CA PHE A 14 -3.57 12.25 3.18
C PHE A 14 -2.17 12.01 3.74
N HIS A 15 -1.12 12.54 3.09
CA HIS A 15 0.29 12.36 3.51
C HIS A 15 0.73 10.90 3.62
N VAL A 16 0.09 9.99 2.87
CA VAL A 16 0.41 8.56 2.83
C VAL A 16 1.28 8.19 1.62
N PRO A 17 2.07 7.09 1.66
CA PRO A 17 2.88 6.63 0.54
C PRO A 17 2.05 5.84 -0.51
N ALA A 18 0.97 6.45 -1.02
CA ALA A 18 0.10 5.80 -2.00
C ALA A 18 0.80 5.52 -3.34
N ARG A 19 0.97 4.23 -3.65
CA ARG A 19 1.50 3.73 -4.93
C ARG A 19 0.82 2.42 -5.35
N LYS A 20 0.78 2.16 -6.65
CA LYS A 20 0.37 0.86 -7.19
C LYS A 20 1.34 -0.22 -6.70
N GLY A 21 0.82 -1.33 -6.20
CA GLY A 21 1.61 -2.44 -5.64
C GLY A 21 2.05 -2.23 -4.20
N ALA A 22 1.70 -1.12 -3.55
CA ALA A 22 2.01 -0.94 -2.14
C ALA A 22 1.39 -2.04 -1.28
N ARG A 23 2.18 -2.61 -0.37
CA ARG A 23 1.67 -3.48 0.69
C ARG A 23 1.06 -2.63 1.81
N VAL A 24 -0.14 -3.03 2.21
CA VAL A 24 -0.90 -2.39 3.28
C VAL A 24 -1.50 -3.45 4.19
N LEU A 25 -1.80 -3.09 5.43
CA LEU A 25 -2.53 -3.91 6.40
C LEU A 25 -3.89 -3.27 6.64
N VAL A 26 -4.95 -4.07 6.52
CA VAL A 26 -6.34 -3.64 6.72
C VAL A 26 -6.96 -4.55 7.77
N HIS A 27 -7.31 -4.03 8.94
CA HIS A 27 -7.83 -4.81 10.07
C HIS A 27 -6.99 -6.06 10.42
N GLY A 28 -5.67 -5.96 10.35
CA GLY A 28 -4.76 -7.09 10.60
C GLY A 28 -4.60 -8.06 9.42
N GLN A 29 -5.26 -7.82 8.29
CA GLN A 29 -5.09 -8.61 7.05
C GLN A 29 -4.18 -7.89 6.05
N PRO A 30 -3.12 -8.56 5.56
CA PRO A 30 -2.26 -7.97 4.54
C PRO A 30 -3.01 -7.87 3.21
N GLY A 31 -2.73 -6.79 2.48
CA GLY A 31 -3.32 -6.50 1.19
C GLY A 31 -2.36 -5.73 0.31
N THR A 32 -2.75 -5.61 -0.95
CA THR A 32 -1.96 -4.91 -1.98
C THR A 32 -2.82 -3.90 -2.69
N VAL A 33 -2.34 -2.65 -2.77
CA VAL A 33 -2.99 -1.58 -3.52
C VAL A 33 -2.90 -1.90 -5.01
N THR A 34 -4.04 -2.06 -5.67
CA THR A 34 -4.12 -2.38 -7.10
C THR A 34 -4.35 -1.14 -7.95
N THR A 35 -5.30 -0.29 -7.56
CA THR A 35 -5.69 0.93 -8.29
C THR A 35 -6.15 2.01 -7.32
N VAL A 36 -6.14 3.26 -7.76
CA VAL A 36 -6.88 4.36 -7.12
C VAL A 36 -8.18 4.61 -7.90
N ARG A 37 -9.26 4.96 -7.20
CA ARG A 37 -10.51 5.41 -7.82
C ARG A 37 -11.11 6.53 -6.97
N GLY A 38 -11.07 7.77 -7.48
CA GLY A 38 -11.45 8.94 -6.70
C GLY A 38 -10.60 9.03 -5.43
N LEU A 39 -11.23 9.30 -4.29
CA LEU A 39 -10.56 9.39 -2.98
C LEU A 39 -10.33 8.03 -2.28
N THR A 40 -10.59 6.91 -2.97
CA THR A 40 -10.46 5.56 -2.41
C THR A 40 -9.39 4.74 -3.14
N LEU A 41 -8.71 3.88 -2.40
CA LEU A 41 -7.73 2.93 -2.92
C LEU A 41 -8.36 1.55 -3.00
N ARG A 42 -8.23 0.91 -4.16
CA ARG A 42 -8.61 -0.50 -4.31
C ARG A 42 -7.49 -1.36 -3.75
N VAL A 43 -7.81 -2.11 -2.72
CA VAL A 43 -6.89 -3.05 -2.09
C VAL A 43 -7.43 -4.46 -2.32
N ARG A 44 -6.56 -5.32 -2.85
CA ARG A 44 -6.80 -6.77 -2.86
C ARG A 44 -6.21 -7.34 -1.57
N LEU A 45 -7.07 -7.80 -0.67
CA LEU A 45 -6.64 -8.51 0.53
C LEU A 45 -6.17 -9.92 0.16
N ASP A 46 -5.23 -10.44 0.92
CA ASP A 46 -4.76 -11.81 0.78
C ASP A 46 -5.91 -12.79 1.06
N GLY A 47 -6.11 -13.76 0.17
CA GLY A 47 -7.28 -14.67 0.21
C GLY A 47 -8.57 -14.12 -0.42
N MET A 48 -8.59 -12.88 -0.94
CA MET A 48 -9.74 -12.34 -1.68
C MET A 48 -9.51 -12.30 -3.19
N THR A 49 -10.52 -12.71 -3.96
CA THR A 49 -10.50 -12.68 -5.43
C THR A 49 -10.61 -11.25 -6.00
N TRP A 50 -11.35 -10.38 -5.29
CA TRP A 50 -11.66 -9.03 -5.77
C TRP A 50 -11.09 -7.93 -4.88
N SER A 51 -10.79 -6.79 -5.50
CA SER A 51 -10.27 -5.61 -4.79
C SER A 51 -11.42 -4.75 -4.26
N ARG A 52 -11.38 -4.44 -2.97
CA ARG A 52 -12.38 -3.59 -2.30
C ARG A 52 -11.84 -2.16 -2.16
N PRO A 53 -12.71 -1.13 -2.24
CA PRO A 53 -12.32 0.24 -1.99
C PRO A 53 -12.13 0.48 -0.48
N TYR A 54 -11.03 1.14 -0.12
CA TYR A 54 -10.69 1.55 1.25
C TYR A 54 -10.20 2.99 1.25
N LEU A 55 -10.41 3.70 2.37
CA LEU A 55 -9.82 5.04 2.53
C LEU A 55 -8.34 4.91 2.90
N PRO A 56 -7.48 5.85 2.46
CA PRO A 56 -6.05 5.79 2.76
C PRO A 56 -5.71 5.85 4.25
N ASP A 57 -6.60 6.46 5.05
CA ASP A 57 -6.51 6.63 6.49
C ASP A 57 -6.77 5.32 7.26
N GLU A 58 -7.58 4.42 6.68
CA GLU A 58 -7.87 3.09 7.24
C GLU A 58 -6.76 2.06 6.95
N LEU A 59 -5.82 2.41 6.06
CA LEU A 59 -4.76 1.52 5.61
C LEU A 59 -3.49 1.74 6.42
N HIS A 60 -2.98 0.67 7.01
CA HIS A 60 -1.63 0.68 7.59
C HIS A 60 -0.62 0.41 6.48
N TRP A 61 0.06 1.47 6.02
CA TRP A 61 1.07 1.39 4.99
C TRP A 61 2.30 0.68 5.54
N LEU A 62 2.59 -0.50 4.98
CA LEU A 62 3.84 -1.17 5.27
C LEU A 62 4.93 -0.49 4.45
N PRO A 63 6.08 -0.12 5.05
CA PRO A 63 7.25 0.19 4.25
C PRO A 63 7.46 -1.00 3.32
N ASP A 64 7.81 -0.73 2.06
CA ASP A 64 8.40 -1.75 1.22
C ASP A 64 9.55 -2.30 2.06
N GLN A 65 9.42 -3.51 2.58
CA GLN A 65 10.61 -4.29 2.82
C GLN A 65 11.21 -4.46 1.44
N ALA A 66 12.01 -3.48 1.03
CA ALA A 66 13.16 -3.76 0.20
C ALA A 66 13.74 -5.05 0.80
N PRO A 67 13.98 -6.09 -0.02
CA PRO A 67 14.51 -7.32 0.50
C PRO A 67 15.75 -6.93 1.31
N GLU A 68 15.67 -7.03 2.64
CA GLU A 68 16.86 -7.14 3.43
C GLU A 68 17.49 -8.41 2.87
N PRO A 69 18.68 -8.36 2.26
CA PRO A 69 19.39 -9.58 2.00
C PRO A 69 19.65 -10.21 3.37
N ALA A 70 18.78 -11.14 3.76
CA ALA A 70 19.12 -12.18 4.70
C ALA A 70 20.27 -12.96 4.04
N GLY A 71 21.50 -12.65 4.46
CA GLY A 71 22.73 -13.22 3.93
C GLY A 71 23.92 -12.39 4.41
N GLU A 72 24.31 -12.48 5.68
CA GLU A 72 25.31 -13.44 6.18
C GLU A 72 26.72 -12.83 6.18
N GLY A 73 27.33 -12.75 7.36
CA GLY A 73 28.69 -12.23 7.53
C GLY A 73 29.10 -11.82 8.94
N ALA A 74 28.48 -12.37 9.99
CA ALA A 74 29.09 -12.37 11.32
C ALA A 74 29.96 -13.63 11.44
N SER A 75 31.26 -13.50 11.22
CA SER A 75 32.32 -14.26 11.92
C SER A 75 33.69 -13.67 11.58
N ASP A 76 34.12 -12.77 12.45
CA ASP A 76 35.38 -12.82 13.20
C ASP A 76 36.55 -13.61 12.57
N ARG A 77 37.64 -12.90 12.27
CA ARG A 77 38.99 -13.45 12.17
C ARG A 77 39.97 -12.53 12.88
#